data_AF-A0A0R2HAN1-F1
#
_entry.id   AF-A0A0R2HAN1-F1
#
_cell.length_a   1.000
_cell.length_b   1.000
_cell.length_c   1.000
_cell.angle_alpha   90.00
_cell.angle_beta   90.00
_cell.angle_gamma   90.00
#
_symmetry.space_group_name_H-M   'P 1'
#
loop_
_entity.id
_entity.type
_entity.pdbx_description
1 polymer ?
#
loop_
_entity_poly.entity_id
_entity_poly.type
_entity_poly.pdbx_seq_one_letter_code
_entity_poly.pdbx_strand_id
1 'polypeptide(L)'
;MFDYNVDYFEFGALKGKEWEVGYAKTTEALEEASVLRNVAATAGLWGNNGYEALYFPTYVDGSGNQLDGNNVYELTFTELPPVDAFWSITMYDAENFFLVDNEINRYSIGDRTAGIKYEDDGSLKIQISAEKPEDTANWLPAPKGRFRPVLRAYLPQEAIFNETYKLPGINLK
;
A
#
# COMPACT_ATOMS: atom_id res chain seq x y z
N MET A 1 -3.77 8.39 7.00
CA MET A 1 -3.65 9.54 6.07
C MET A 1 -2.65 10.49 6.69
N PHE A 2 -1.58 10.82 5.98
CA PHE A 2 -0.59 11.79 6.46
C PHE A 2 -1.07 13.16 5.97
N ASP A 3 -1.51 14.04 6.86
CA ASP A 3 -2.06 15.36 6.51
C ASP A 3 -1.42 16.44 7.40
N TYR A 4 -0.76 17.42 6.79
CA TYR A 4 0.02 18.47 7.45
C TYR A 4 -0.52 19.89 7.19
N ASN A 5 -1.81 20.06 6.86
CA ASN A 5 -2.38 21.36 6.46
C ASN A 5 -2.47 22.45 7.56
N VAL A 6 -1.35 22.97 8.06
CA VAL A 6 -1.32 24.09 9.02
C VAL A 6 -0.20 25.10 8.87
N ASP A 7 0.91 24.80 8.22
CA ASP A 7 2.05 25.71 8.20
C ASP A 7 2.63 25.74 6.79
N TYR A 8 2.42 26.85 6.09
CA TYR A 8 3.09 27.49 4.92
C TYR A 8 4.21 26.78 4.08
N PHE A 9 4.47 25.48 4.24
CA PHE A 9 5.57 24.74 3.63
C PHE A 9 5.13 23.77 2.53
N GLU A 10 3.82 23.62 2.27
CA GLU A 10 3.34 22.71 1.23
C GLU A 10 3.03 23.45 -0.07
N PHE A 11 4.03 23.54 -0.95
CA PHE A 11 3.77 23.77 -2.36
C PHE A 11 3.07 22.53 -2.93
N GLY A 12 1.85 22.68 -3.44
CA GLY A 12 1.17 21.63 -4.21
C GLY A 12 -0.14 21.09 -3.62
N ALA A 13 -0.57 21.53 -2.44
CA ALA A 13 -1.86 21.10 -1.90
C ALA A 13 -3.03 21.62 -2.75
N LEU A 14 -4.00 20.75 -3.06
CA LEU A 14 -5.22 21.14 -3.77
C LEU A 14 -6.02 22.15 -2.92
N LYS A 15 -6.48 23.23 -3.56
CA LYS A 15 -7.43 24.15 -2.92
C LYS A 15 -8.81 23.50 -2.87
N GLY A 16 -9.10 22.78 -1.79
CA GLY A 16 -10.40 22.15 -1.52
C GLY A 16 -10.72 22.20 -0.03
N LYS A 17 -11.99 22.36 0.34
CA LYS A 17 -12.41 22.48 1.75
C LYS A 17 -12.19 21.20 2.55
N GLU A 18 -12.14 20.08 1.84
CA GLU A 18 -11.83 18.74 2.34
C GLU A 18 -10.33 18.56 2.65
N TRP A 19 -9.47 19.44 2.13
CA TRP A 19 -8.02 19.50 2.37
C TRP A 19 -7.62 20.69 3.24
N GLU A 20 -8.53 21.61 3.49
CA GLU A 20 -8.39 22.58 4.56
C GLU A 20 -8.75 21.85 5.85
N VAL A 21 -7.80 21.73 6.80
CA VAL A 21 -8.17 21.60 8.22
C VAL A 21 -8.80 22.93 8.57
N GLY A 22 -10.08 23.07 8.20
CA GLY A 22 -10.81 24.32 8.27
C GLY A 22 -10.62 24.82 9.67
N TYR A 23 -10.02 26.03 9.79
CA TYR A 23 -9.68 26.69 11.06
C TYR A 23 -10.50 26.05 12.14
N ALA A 24 -9.89 25.27 13.01
CA ALA A 24 -10.63 24.77 14.13
C ALA A 24 -11.14 26.00 14.89
N LYS A 25 -12.40 26.35 14.62
CA LYS A 25 -13.00 27.63 15.04
C LYS A 25 -13.31 27.60 16.54
N THR A 26 -13.12 26.42 17.12
CA THR A 26 -13.26 26.08 18.52
C THR A 26 -11.96 25.43 18.99
N THR A 27 -11.67 25.57 20.28
CA THR A 27 -10.52 24.92 20.93
C THR A 27 -10.56 23.40 20.77
N GLU A 28 -11.76 22.80 20.83
CA GLU A 28 -11.96 21.36 20.69
C GLU A 28 -11.49 20.84 19.32
N ALA A 29 -11.86 21.51 18.23
CA ALA A 29 -11.40 21.13 16.90
C ALA A 29 -9.87 21.31 16.73
N LEU A 30 -9.24 22.23 17.48
CA LEU A 30 -7.79 22.46 17.42
C LEU A 30 -7.07 21.32 18.12
N GLU A 31 -7.62 20.84 19.23
CA GLU A 31 -7.11 19.69 19.97
C GLU A 31 -7.21 18.42 19.11
N GLU A 32 -8.36 18.16 18.50
CA GLU A 32 -8.55 17.01 17.58
C GLU A 32 -7.56 17.04 16.41
N ALA A 33 -7.44 18.18 15.72
CA ALA A 33 -6.51 18.34 14.61
C ALA A 33 -5.04 18.16 15.04
N SER A 34 -4.68 18.65 16.23
CA SER A 34 -3.33 18.50 16.78
C SER A 34 -3.01 17.05 17.11
N VAL A 35 -3.98 16.30 17.67
CA VAL A 35 -3.84 14.87 17.93
C VAL A 35 -3.70 14.09 16.63
N LEU A 36 -4.55 14.37 15.63
CA LEU A 36 -4.47 13.71 14.31
C LEU A 36 -3.13 13.95 13.63
N ARG A 37 -2.63 15.19 13.65
CA ARG A 37 -1.28 15.50 13.13
C ARG A 37 -0.20 14.77 13.90
N ASN A 38 -0.27 14.75 15.24
CA ASN A 38 0.72 14.07 16.06
C ASN A 38 0.80 12.57 15.71
N VAL A 39 -0.36 11.92 15.57
CA VAL A 39 -0.46 10.52 15.14
C VAL A 39 0.14 10.34 13.75
N ALA A 40 -0.22 11.19 12.78
CA ALA A 40 0.32 11.13 11.42
C ALA A 40 1.84 11.32 11.37
N ALA A 41 2.37 12.34 12.06
CA ALA A 41 3.80 12.64 12.11
C ALA A 41 4.60 11.53 12.83
N THR A 42 4.03 10.92 13.86
CA THR A 42 4.63 9.78 14.57
C THR A 42 4.64 8.52 13.70
N ALA A 43 3.56 8.29 12.93
CA ALA A 43 3.44 7.13 12.05
C ALA A 43 4.30 7.26 10.78
N GLY A 44 4.49 8.47 10.27
CA GLY A 44 5.21 8.70 9.01
C GLY A 44 5.40 10.18 8.71
N LEU A 45 6.38 10.78 9.40
CA LEU A 45 6.84 12.14 9.13
C LEU A 45 7.14 12.31 7.63
N TRP A 46 6.64 13.40 7.03
CA TRP A 46 6.75 13.70 5.59
C TRP A 46 5.98 12.78 4.64
N GLY A 47 5.01 12.01 5.14
CA GLY A 47 4.10 11.24 4.29
C GLY A 47 3.28 12.14 3.35
N ASN A 48 2.95 11.63 2.17
CA ASN A 48 2.10 12.34 1.21
C ASN A 48 0.65 12.46 1.72
N ASN A 49 -0.04 13.49 1.26
CA ASN A 49 -1.49 13.58 1.37
C ASN A 49 -2.16 12.34 0.75
N GLY A 50 -3.32 11.94 1.29
CA GLY A 50 -4.00 10.70 0.86
C GLY A 50 -4.40 10.68 -0.61
N TYR A 51 -4.75 11.83 -1.20
CA TYR A 51 -5.06 11.97 -2.62
C TYR A 51 -3.83 11.84 -3.54
N GLU A 52 -2.62 12.02 -3.00
CA GLU A 52 -1.38 11.79 -3.75
C GLU A 52 -0.96 10.33 -3.68
N ALA A 53 -0.96 9.75 -2.46
CA ALA A 53 -0.64 8.34 -2.27
C ALA A 53 -1.26 7.72 -1.02
N LEU A 54 -1.75 6.49 -1.15
CA LEU A 54 -2.14 5.63 -0.04
C LEU A 54 -1.21 4.41 0.07
N TYR A 55 -0.97 3.98 1.30
CA TYR A 55 -0.05 2.89 1.64
C TYR A 55 -0.78 1.88 2.52
N PHE A 56 -0.77 0.61 2.11
CA PHE A 56 -1.42 -0.50 2.80
C PHE A 56 -0.34 -1.52 3.18
N PRO A 57 0.35 -1.34 4.32
CA PRO A 57 1.24 -2.35 4.86
C PRO A 57 0.41 -3.52 5.39
N THR A 58 0.63 -4.72 4.86
CA THR A 58 -0.08 -5.93 5.28
C THR A 58 0.88 -6.81 6.08
N TYR A 59 0.45 -7.26 7.24
CA TYR A 59 1.25 -8.17 8.10
C TYR A 59 0.63 -9.57 8.20
N VAL A 60 -0.66 -9.69 7.89
CA VAL A 60 -1.43 -10.92 8.06
C VAL A 60 -2.08 -11.37 6.76
N ASP A 61 -2.32 -12.68 6.65
CA ASP A 61 -3.11 -13.28 5.58
C ASP A 61 -4.62 -13.03 5.75
N GLY A 62 -5.43 -13.48 4.80
CA GLY A 62 -6.89 -13.37 4.82
C GLY A 62 -7.58 -14.11 5.96
N SER A 63 -6.86 -14.99 6.67
CA SER A 63 -7.32 -15.67 7.89
C SER A 63 -6.86 -14.98 9.17
N GLY A 64 -6.06 -13.91 9.07
CA GLY A 64 -5.52 -13.16 10.21
C GLY A 64 -4.21 -13.72 10.77
N ASN A 65 -3.58 -14.71 10.14
CA ASN A 65 -2.28 -15.24 10.58
C ASN A 65 -1.14 -14.38 10.05
N GLN A 66 -0.04 -14.28 10.78
CA GLN A 66 1.14 -13.54 10.32
C GLN A 66 1.69 -14.12 9.01
N LEU A 67 2.01 -13.23 8.07
CA LEU A 67 2.68 -13.59 6.83
C LEU A 67 4.09 -14.08 7.11
N ASP A 68 4.39 -15.29 6.65
CA ASP A 68 5.67 -15.95 6.86
C ASP A 68 6.08 -16.76 5.62
N GLY A 69 7.25 -16.46 5.07
CA GLY A 69 7.71 -17.03 3.79
C GLY A 69 8.10 -18.51 3.83
N ASN A 70 7.87 -19.20 4.95
CA ASN A 70 7.80 -20.66 4.97
C ASN A 70 6.54 -21.19 4.26
N ASN A 71 5.56 -20.33 3.97
CA ASN A 71 4.39 -20.66 3.18
C ASN A 71 4.42 -20.01 1.79
N VAL A 72 3.56 -20.49 0.91
CA VAL A 72 3.27 -19.88 -0.39
C VAL A 72 1.92 -19.18 -0.30
N TYR A 73 1.86 -17.93 -0.74
CA TYR A 73 0.65 -17.15 -0.76
C TYR A 73 0.29 -16.71 -2.18
N GLU A 74 -0.98 -16.36 -2.37
CA GLU A 74 -1.51 -15.76 -3.57
C GLU A 74 -2.34 -14.52 -3.21
N LEU A 75 -2.14 -13.46 -3.99
CA LEU A 75 -2.99 -12.28 -3.99
C LEU A 75 -3.68 -12.19 -5.35
N THR A 76 -5.01 -12.22 -5.34
CA THR A 76 -5.81 -12.23 -6.56
C THR A 76 -6.60 -10.94 -6.69
N PHE A 77 -6.26 -10.13 -7.68
CA PHE A 77 -7.05 -8.97 -8.09
C PHE A 77 -8.07 -9.40 -9.12
N THR A 78 -9.34 -9.50 -8.71
CA THR A 78 -10.48 -9.53 -9.65
C THR A 78 -10.74 -8.16 -10.24
N GLU A 79 -10.42 -7.11 -9.48
CA GLU A 79 -10.40 -5.72 -9.91
C GLU A 79 -9.07 -5.10 -9.48
N LEU A 80 -8.39 -4.42 -10.39
CA LEU A 80 -7.13 -3.73 -10.10
C LEU A 80 -7.39 -2.48 -9.23
N PRO A 81 -6.42 -2.02 -8.43
CA PRO A 81 -6.54 -0.78 -7.67
C PRO A 81 -6.91 0.40 -8.59
N PRO A 82 -8.04 1.11 -8.34
CA PRO A 82 -8.47 2.22 -9.18
C PRO A 82 -7.62 3.47 -8.87
N VAL A 83 -6.68 3.76 -9.75
CA VAL A 83 -5.67 4.82 -9.61
C VAL A 83 -5.51 5.59 -10.93
N ASP A 84 -5.25 6.88 -10.84
CA ASP A 84 -5.01 7.73 -12.02
C ASP A 84 -3.53 7.78 -12.43
N ALA A 85 -2.61 7.26 -11.60
CA ALA A 85 -1.18 7.17 -11.93
C ALA A 85 -0.66 5.73 -12.05
N PHE A 86 -0.48 5.03 -10.93
CA PHE A 86 -0.02 3.65 -10.90
C PHE A 86 -0.19 3.02 -9.51
N TRP A 87 -0.02 1.70 -9.43
CA TRP A 87 0.04 0.99 -8.16
C TRP A 87 1.22 0.02 -8.11
N SER A 88 1.66 -0.30 -6.90
CA SER A 88 2.74 -1.28 -6.71
C SER A 88 2.61 -1.99 -5.37
N ILE A 89 3.19 -3.16 -5.26
CA ILE A 89 3.37 -3.93 -4.03
C ILE A 89 4.86 -4.15 -3.87
N THR A 90 5.45 -3.59 -2.82
CA THR A 90 6.87 -3.75 -2.52
C THR A 90 7.06 -4.69 -1.35
N MET A 91 8.01 -5.62 -1.47
CA MET A 91 8.32 -6.56 -0.41
C MET A 91 9.29 -5.95 0.60
N TYR A 92 8.97 -6.10 1.88
CA TYR A 92 9.89 -5.82 2.98
C TYR A 92 9.92 -6.99 3.96
N ASP A 93 11.07 -7.21 4.59
CA ASP A 93 11.11 -8.05 5.79
C ASP A 93 10.39 -7.34 6.95
N ALA A 94 9.87 -8.12 7.90
CA ALA A 94 9.13 -7.58 9.05
C ALA A 94 10.00 -7.31 10.29
N GLU A 95 11.30 -7.61 10.25
CA GLU A 95 12.22 -7.45 11.37
C GLU A 95 12.93 -6.08 11.33
N ASN A 96 13.55 -5.78 10.19
CA ASN A 96 14.36 -4.60 9.90
C ASN A 96 13.67 -3.64 8.93
N PHE A 97 12.56 -4.05 8.32
CA PHE A 97 11.77 -3.21 7.41
C PHE A 97 12.52 -2.87 6.10
N PHE A 98 13.51 -3.68 5.70
CA PHE A 98 14.30 -3.49 4.48
C PHE A 98 13.76 -4.28 3.30
N LEU A 99 14.20 -3.90 2.10
CA LEU A 99 13.95 -4.68 0.89
C LEU A 99 14.63 -6.04 0.99
N VAL A 100 13.98 -7.04 0.40
CA VAL A 100 14.45 -8.43 0.45
C VAL A 100 15.20 -8.77 -0.82
N ASP A 101 16.49 -9.10 -0.68
CA ASP A 101 17.33 -9.51 -1.80
C ASP A 101 16.84 -10.82 -2.44
N ASN A 102 16.93 -10.90 -3.77
CA ASN A 102 16.43 -12.04 -4.53
C ASN A 102 17.10 -12.15 -5.91
N GLU A 103 17.10 -13.38 -6.44
CA GLU A 103 17.86 -13.74 -7.65
C GLU A 103 17.43 -13.03 -8.94
N ILE A 104 16.24 -12.42 -8.98
CA ILE A 104 15.73 -11.69 -10.15
C ILE A 104 15.76 -10.16 -9.97
N ASN A 105 16.33 -9.66 -8.86
CA ASN A 105 16.36 -8.24 -8.49
C ASN A 105 14.95 -7.58 -8.54
N ARG A 106 13.89 -8.32 -8.18
CA ARG A 106 12.52 -7.82 -8.14
C ARG A 106 12.11 -7.52 -6.71
N TYR A 107 12.01 -6.24 -6.38
CA TYR A 107 11.61 -5.79 -5.05
C TYR A 107 10.16 -5.32 -4.97
N SER A 108 9.53 -5.10 -6.14
CA SER A 108 8.13 -4.74 -6.26
C SER A 108 7.49 -5.33 -7.51
N ILE A 109 6.18 -5.49 -7.48
CA ILE A 109 5.34 -5.81 -8.63
C ILE A 109 4.16 -4.82 -8.69
N GLY A 110 3.69 -4.50 -9.88
CA GLY A 110 2.69 -3.47 -10.13
C GLY A 110 2.29 -3.41 -11.61
N ASP A 111 1.35 -2.55 -11.95
CA ASP A 111 0.89 -2.30 -13.32
C ASP A 111 2.00 -1.89 -14.30
N ARG A 112 3.10 -1.30 -13.80
CA ARG A 112 4.28 -0.95 -14.60
C ARG A 112 5.33 -2.08 -14.72
N THR A 113 5.06 -3.26 -14.17
CA THR A 113 6.01 -4.39 -14.23
C THR A 113 6.03 -5.00 -15.62
N ALA A 114 7.20 -4.97 -16.26
CA ALA A 114 7.37 -5.60 -17.57
C ALA A 114 7.12 -7.11 -17.51
N GLY A 115 6.32 -7.62 -18.42
CA GLY A 115 6.03 -9.05 -18.55
C GLY A 115 5.02 -9.61 -17.54
N ILE A 116 4.28 -8.74 -16.84
CA ILE A 116 3.14 -9.18 -16.02
C ILE A 116 2.09 -9.87 -16.90
N LYS A 117 1.51 -10.96 -16.41
CA LYS A 117 0.52 -11.76 -17.13
C LYS A 117 -0.84 -11.66 -16.45
N TYR A 118 -1.89 -11.50 -17.23
CA TYR A 118 -3.26 -11.55 -16.76
C TYR A 118 -3.86 -12.91 -17.12
N GLU A 119 -4.82 -13.34 -16.31
CA GLU A 119 -5.65 -14.51 -16.61
C GLU A 119 -6.65 -14.17 -17.74
N ASP A 120 -7.27 -15.18 -18.34
CA ASP A 120 -8.21 -15.00 -19.46
C ASP A 120 -9.45 -14.17 -19.07
N ASP A 121 -9.81 -14.15 -17.80
CA ASP A 121 -10.91 -13.33 -17.24
C ASP A 121 -10.49 -11.89 -16.91
N GLY A 122 -9.23 -11.52 -17.17
CA GLY A 122 -8.65 -10.22 -16.86
C GLY A 122 -8.17 -10.06 -15.41
N SER A 123 -8.33 -11.08 -14.56
CA SER A 123 -7.79 -11.05 -13.20
C SER A 123 -6.27 -11.14 -13.20
N LEU A 124 -5.67 -10.66 -12.10
CA LEU A 124 -4.23 -10.74 -11.87
C LEU A 124 -3.96 -11.53 -10.59
N LYS A 125 -3.30 -12.67 -10.75
CA LYS A 125 -2.81 -13.49 -9.64
C LYS A 125 -1.33 -13.23 -9.41
N ILE A 126 -0.96 -12.84 -8.20
CA ILE A 126 0.42 -12.60 -7.77
C ILE A 126 0.79 -13.67 -6.76
N GLN A 127 1.79 -14.48 -7.09
CA GLN A 127 2.33 -15.44 -6.14
C GLN A 127 3.38 -14.75 -5.26
N ILE A 128 3.26 -14.94 -3.94
CA ILE A 128 4.21 -14.46 -2.95
C ILE A 128 4.83 -15.68 -2.28
N SER A 129 6.12 -15.91 -2.51
CA SER A 129 6.84 -17.07 -1.97
C SER A 129 8.33 -16.80 -1.86
N ALA A 130 8.99 -17.47 -0.90
CA ALA A 130 10.43 -17.45 -0.79
C ALA A 130 11.11 -18.29 -1.87
N GLU A 131 10.57 -19.47 -2.16
CA GLU A 131 11.05 -20.31 -3.25
C GLU A 131 10.53 -19.80 -4.59
N LYS A 132 11.40 -19.83 -5.59
CA LYS A 132 11.09 -19.41 -6.97
C LYS A 132 10.15 -20.41 -7.65
N PRO A 133 9.00 -19.95 -8.18
CA PRO A 133 8.15 -20.77 -9.04
C PRO A 133 8.75 -20.93 -10.45
N GLU A 134 8.22 -21.89 -11.21
CA GLU A 134 8.60 -22.10 -12.62
C GLU A 134 8.30 -20.86 -13.48
N ASP A 135 7.11 -20.27 -13.33
CA ASP A 135 6.76 -19.00 -13.98
C ASP A 135 6.94 -17.83 -13.01
N THR A 136 7.91 -16.97 -13.31
CA THR A 136 8.23 -15.81 -12.50
C THR A 136 7.51 -14.53 -12.93
N ALA A 137 6.65 -14.57 -13.96
CA ALA A 137 5.98 -13.38 -14.49
C ALA A 137 5.29 -12.57 -13.40
N ASN A 138 4.48 -13.22 -12.56
CA ASN A 138 3.72 -12.60 -11.47
C ASN A 138 4.22 -12.99 -10.08
N TRP A 139 5.48 -13.40 -9.97
CA TRP A 139 6.07 -13.75 -8.69
C TRP A 139 6.61 -12.50 -7.99
N LEU A 140 6.24 -12.31 -6.72
CA LEU A 140 6.87 -11.37 -5.80
C LEU A 140 7.70 -12.16 -4.78
N PRO A 141 9.05 -12.14 -4.89
CA PRO A 141 9.92 -12.83 -3.96
C PRO A 141 9.72 -12.36 -2.51
N ALA A 142 9.65 -13.32 -1.59
CA ALA A 142 9.54 -13.09 -0.14
C ALA A 142 10.78 -13.66 0.59
N PRO A 143 11.11 -13.20 1.81
CA PRO A 143 12.19 -13.79 2.59
C PRO A 143 11.74 -15.11 3.24
N LYS A 144 12.68 -15.98 3.62
CA LYS A 144 12.37 -17.04 4.60
C LYS A 144 12.21 -16.42 5.98
N GLY A 145 10.97 -16.22 6.40
CA GLY A 145 10.60 -15.58 7.68
C GLY A 145 9.47 -14.58 7.51
N ARG A 146 9.22 -13.79 8.54
CA ARG A 146 8.12 -12.80 8.56
C ARG A 146 8.38 -11.67 7.58
N PHE A 147 7.34 -11.30 6.85
CA PHE A 147 7.42 -10.25 5.84
C PHE A 147 6.18 -9.35 5.86
N ARG A 148 6.30 -8.19 5.23
CA ARG A 148 5.20 -7.24 5.05
C ARG A 148 5.23 -6.69 3.62
N PRO A 149 4.33 -7.10 2.72
CA PRO A 149 4.17 -6.39 1.47
C PRO A 149 3.47 -5.06 1.77
N VAL A 150 3.87 -4.01 1.05
CA VAL A 150 3.22 -2.70 1.12
C VAL A 150 2.63 -2.40 -0.25
N LEU A 151 1.31 -2.43 -0.34
CA LEU A 151 0.62 -1.92 -1.53
C LEU A 151 0.61 -0.39 -1.48
N ARG A 152 0.89 0.24 -2.61
CA ARG A 152 0.87 1.69 -2.80
C ARG A 152 -0.04 2.01 -3.97
N ALA A 153 -0.98 2.91 -3.74
CA ALA A 153 -1.85 3.48 -4.76
C ALA A 153 -1.49 4.95 -4.94
N TYR A 154 -1.10 5.36 -6.15
CA TYR A 154 -0.70 6.72 -6.47
C TYR A 154 -1.80 7.40 -7.28
N LEU A 155 -2.23 8.59 -6.84
CA LEU A 155 -3.47 9.23 -7.28
C LEU A 155 -4.68 8.27 -7.19
N PRO A 156 -5.00 7.74 -6.00
CA PRO A 156 -6.14 6.86 -5.82
C PRO A 156 -7.46 7.55 -6.18
N GLN A 157 -8.36 6.82 -6.85
CA GLN A 157 -9.71 7.30 -7.15
C GLN A 157 -10.62 7.20 -5.91
N GLU A 158 -11.77 7.88 -5.96
CA GLU A 158 -12.74 7.96 -4.86
C GLU A 158 -13.17 6.59 -4.31
N ALA A 159 -13.22 5.57 -5.18
CA ALA A 159 -13.60 4.21 -4.82
C ALA A 159 -12.74 3.60 -3.68
N ILE A 160 -11.47 3.99 -3.56
CA ILE A 160 -10.61 3.56 -2.46
C ILE A 160 -10.98 4.28 -1.15
N PHE A 161 -11.32 5.56 -1.21
CA PHE A 161 -11.65 6.37 -0.03
C PHE A 161 -13.03 6.06 0.55
N ASN A 162 -14.03 5.83 -0.30
CA ASN A 162 -15.39 5.47 0.11
C ASN A 162 -15.58 3.96 0.30
N GLU A 163 -14.48 3.19 0.19
CA GLU A 163 -14.40 1.74 0.39
C GLU A 163 -15.32 0.90 -0.51
N THR A 164 -15.76 1.43 -1.65
CA THR A 164 -16.47 0.63 -2.67
C THR A 164 -15.52 -0.32 -3.38
N TYR A 165 -14.25 0.07 -3.53
CA TYR A 165 -13.16 -0.85 -3.86
C TYR A 165 -12.71 -1.58 -2.59
N LYS A 166 -12.65 -2.91 -2.65
CA LYS A 166 -12.15 -3.76 -1.56
C LYS A 166 -10.81 -4.37 -1.96
N LEU A 167 -9.78 -4.05 -1.19
CA LEU A 167 -8.47 -4.66 -1.41
C LEU A 167 -8.55 -6.17 -1.11
N PRO A 168 -8.14 -7.05 -2.05
CA PRO A 168 -8.19 -8.48 -1.81
C PRO A 168 -7.19 -8.89 -0.71
N GLY A 169 -7.56 -9.92 0.03
CA GLY A 169 -6.68 -10.54 1.02
C GLY A 169 -5.55 -11.33 0.36
N ILE A 170 -4.41 -11.41 1.03
CA ILE A 170 -3.34 -12.35 0.69
C ILE A 170 -3.71 -13.68 1.33
N ASN A 171 -3.86 -14.75 0.54
CA ASN A 171 -4.33 -16.04 1.03
C ASN A 171 -3.26 -17.10 0.86
N LEU A 172 -3.25 -18.10 1.75
CA LEU A 172 -2.44 -19.30 1.55
C LEU A 172 -2.86 -20.00 0.26
N LYS A 173 -1.86 -20.45 -0.50
CA LYS A 173 -2.04 -21.22 -1.73
C LYS A 173 -2.09 -22.72 -1.45
#